data_AF-A0A0Q8DER6-F1
#
_entry.id   AF-A0A0Q8DER6-F1
#
_cell.length_a   1.000
_cell.length_b   1.000
_cell.length_c   1.000
_cell.angle_alpha   90.00
_cell.angle_beta   90.00
_cell.angle_gamma   90.00
#
_symmetry.space_group_name_H-M   'P 1'
#
loop_
_entity.id
_entity.type
_entity.pdbx_description
1 polymer ?
#
loop_
_entity_poly.entity_id
_entity_poly.type
_entity_poly.pdbx_seq_one_letter_code
_entity_poly.pdbx_strand_id
1 'polypeptide(L)'
;MQSNQRRSRTAIVLIALVTVGLAAGWWWSRRGQDATPIAQWAAPAPAPIAGVDQPTDLVGGDPAGDIARARRPGAARRDLSTERSYDLPRGRALDVIAALQPRAEAGDNDAAFYLFLKIEGCRYQLYHSGDNNRPAPTSGDSVESQLIARTSPDCHGLTPEHYRNNLRWLEQAADSGLIMAQLSYAGNAEAVVGNSSQMLANPEKVIAYRRKAMGYLHRAAANGSVGALHSLGDAYHYGVLAPRDPARAYAYAYAESLALPQYGQFRLGNYAKQLDPSQLAAATQQGRRIYDACCK
;
A
#
# COMPACT_ATOMS: atom_id res chain seq x y z
N MET A 1 -77.95 19.51 22.16
CA MET A 1 -77.51 18.13 21.84
C MET A 1 -76.10 18.11 21.21
N GLN A 2 -75.08 18.69 21.86
CA GLN A 2 -73.70 18.75 21.31
C GLN A 2 -72.61 18.15 22.23
N SER A 3 -72.95 17.74 23.46
CA SER A 3 -71.97 17.22 24.43
C SER A 3 -71.67 15.72 24.25
N ASN A 4 -72.61 14.93 23.74
CA ASN A 4 -72.44 13.48 23.60
C ASN A 4 -71.60 13.05 22.37
N GLN A 5 -71.47 13.92 21.36
CA GLN A 5 -70.75 13.60 20.12
C GLN A 5 -69.23 13.80 20.23
N ARG A 6 -68.76 14.64 21.17
CA ARG A 6 -67.31 14.86 21.39
C ARG A 6 -66.65 13.74 22.21
N ARG A 7 -67.36 13.15 23.19
CA ARG A 7 -66.84 12.02 24.00
C ARG A 7 -66.69 10.72 23.20
N SER A 8 -67.53 10.51 22.18
CA SER A 8 -67.44 9.35 21.29
C SER A 8 -66.24 9.41 20.33
N ARG A 9 -65.89 10.59 19.82
CA ARG A 9 -64.76 10.75 18.88
C ARG A 9 -63.40 10.62 19.57
N THR A 10 -63.27 11.01 20.83
CA THR A 10 -62.02 10.84 21.60
C THR A 10 -61.78 9.39 22.03
N ALA A 11 -62.84 8.63 22.34
CA ALA A 11 -62.73 7.21 22.66
C ALA A 11 -62.30 6.35 21.45
N ILE A 12 -62.80 6.67 20.24
CA ILE A 12 -62.46 5.95 19.01
C ILE A 12 -60.99 6.18 18.59
N VAL A 13 -60.46 7.41 18.77
CA VAL A 13 -59.06 7.72 18.44
C VAL A 13 -58.06 7.05 19.40
N LEU A 14 -58.40 6.95 20.69
CA LEU A 14 -57.55 6.26 21.67
C LEU A 14 -57.52 4.74 21.47
N ILE A 15 -58.64 4.12 21.08
CA ILE A 15 -58.69 2.68 20.76
C ILE A 15 -57.90 2.36 19.48
N ALA A 16 -57.91 3.23 18.47
CA ALA A 16 -57.16 3.04 17.22
C ALA A 16 -55.63 3.18 17.38
N LEU A 17 -55.15 4.02 18.30
CA LEU A 17 -53.70 4.16 18.56
C LEU A 17 -53.14 2.98 19.37
N VAL A 18 -53.92 2.39 20.27
CA VAL A 18 -53.51 1.20 21.05
C VAL A 18 -53.45 -0.06 20.17
N THR A 19 -54.35 -0.20 19.18
CA THR A 19 -54.33 -1.36 18.26
C THR A 19 -53.18 -1.32 17.26
N VAL A 20 -52.78 -0.13 16.77
CA VAL A 20 -51.60 0.03 15.90
C VAL A 20 -50.29 -0.23 16.66
N GLY A 21 -50.18 0.22 17.91
CA GLY A 21 -49.01 -0.04 18.76
C GLY A 21 -48.81 -1.52 19.10
N LEU A 22 -49.90 -2.25 19.38
CA LEU A 22 -49.85 -3.68 19.69
C LEU A 22 -49.59 -4.56 18.45
N ALA A 23 -50.07 -4.15 17.27
CA ALA A 23 -49.78 -4.84 16.00
C ALA A 23 -48.31 -4.66 15.56
N ALA A 24 -47.73 -3.46 15.75
CA ALA A 24 -46.33 -3.21 15.45
C ALA A 24 -45.37 -3.95 16.39
N GLY A 25 -45.70 -4.02 17.70
CA GLY A 25 -44.91 -4.77 18.69
C GLY A 25 -44.92 -6.29 18.46
N TRP A 26 -46.07 -6.84 18.06
CA TRP A 26 -46.19 -8.27 17.75
C TRP A 26 -45.52 -8.66 16.41
N TRP A 27 -45.47 -7.72 15.45
CA TRP A 27 -44.77 -7.92 14.18
C TRP A 27 -43.24 -7.84 14.33
N TRP A 28 -42.72 -6.95 15.19
CA TRP A 28 -41.30 -6.90 15.52
C TRP A 28 -40.83 -8.09 16.38
N SER A 29 -41.65 -8.58 17.32
CA SER A 29 -41.27 -9.72 18.17
C SER A 29 -41.23 -11.05 17.41
N ARG A 30 -42.01 -11.22 16.32
CA ARG A 30 -41.98 -12.41 15.46
C ARG A 30 -40.83 -12.43 14.45
N ARG A 31 -40.35 -11.28 13.97
CA ARG A 31 -39.20 -11.23 13.03
C ARG A 31 -37.85 -11.56 13.68
N GLY A 32 -37.75 -11.52 15.01
CA GLY A 32 -36.52 -11.86 15.74
C GLY A 32 -36.27 -13.36 15.95
N GLN A 33 -37.24 -14.22 15.61
CA GLN A 33 -37.19 -15.67 15.92
C GLN A 33 -36.91 -16.58 14.72
N ASP A 34 -36.92 -16.04 13.49
CA ASP A 34 -36.57 -16.78 12.26
C ASP A 34 -35.14 -16.49 11.76
N ALA A 35 -34.29 -15.92 12.61
CA ALA A 35 -32.85 -15.93 12.36
C ALA A 35 -32.36 -17.37 12.57
N THR A 36 -32.34 -18.14 11.49
CA THR A 36 -31.58 -19.38 11.42
C THR A 36 -30.18 -19.09 11.97
N PRO A 37 -29.69 -19.85 12.97
CA PRO A 37 -28.32 -19.69 13.41
C PRO A 37 -27.45 -19.95 12.18
N ILE A 38 -26.73 -18.93 11.72
CA ILE A 38 -25.62 -19.12 10.80
C ILE A 38 -24.73 -20.12 11.52
N ALA A 39 -24.71 -21.36 11.04
CA ALA A 39 -23.77 -22.35 11.50
C ALA A 39 -22.39 -21.67 11.46
N GLN A 40 -21.72 -21.60 12.61
CA GLN A 40 -20.32 -21.24 12.62
C GLN A 40 -19.61 -22.26 11.74
N TRP A 41 -19.37 -21.87 10.49
CA TRP A 41 -18.42 -22.54 9.64
C TRP A 41 -17.07 -22.34 10.35
N ALA A 42 -16.71 -23.27 11.23
CA ALA A 42 -15.33 -23.48 11.58
C ALA A 42 -14.70 -24.04 10.30
N ALA A 43 -13.99 -23.16 9.57
CA ALA A 43 -13.28 -23.62 8.40
C ALA A 43 -12.32 -24.71 8.88
N PRO A 44 -12.32 -25.91 8.27
CA PRO A 44 -11.27 -26.86 8.57
C PRO A 44 -9.95 -26.14 8.34
N ALA A 45 -9.06 -26.18 9.33
CA ALA A 45 -7.72 -25.65 9.18
C ALA A 45 -7.17 -26.18 7.84
N PRO A 46 -6.64 -25.32 6.95
CA PRO A 46 -6.16 -25.79 5.68
C PRO A 46 -5.13 -26.89 5.94
N ALA A 47 -5.37 -28.06 5.34
CA ALA A 47 -4.41 -29.16 5.43
C ALA A 47 -3.04 -28.62 4.99
N PRO A 48 -1.95 -28.99 5.67
CA PRO A 48 -0.61 -28.57 5.26
C PRO A 48 -0.42 -29.02 3.81
N ILE A 49 -0.24 -28.03 2.92
CA ILE A 49 0.02 -28.26 1.51
C ILE A 49 1.41 -28.90 1.44
N ALA A 50 1.48 -30.21 1.28
CA ALA A 50 2.74 -30.92 1.13
C ALA A 50 3.44 -30.40 -0.14
N GLY A 51 4.60 -29.77 0.02
CA GLY A 51 5.43 -29.27 -1.09
C GLY A 51 5.43 -27.75 -1.32
N VAL A 52 4.79 -26.96 -0.46
CA VAL A 52 5.10 -25.52 -0.38
C VAL A 52 6.12 -25.34 0.74
N ASP A 53 7.39 -25.12 0.38
CA ASP A 53 8.40 -24.69 1.34
C ASP A 53 7.85 -23.48 2.10
N GLN A 54 7.72 -23.62 3.41
CA GLN A 54 7.22 -22.55 4.27
C GLN A 54 8.09 -21.29 4.09
N PRO A 55 7.51 -20.08 4.11
CA PRO A 55 8.23 -18.83 3.93
C PRO A 55 9.02 -18.46 5.20
N THR A 56 10.02 -19.26 5.56
CA THR A 56 10.86 -19.05 6.74
C THR A 56 12.04 -18.11 6.49
N ASP A 57 12.43 -17.89 5.24
CA ASP A 57 13.75 -17.30 4.97
C ASP A 57 13.81 -15.77 5.01
N LEU A 58 12.66 -15.07 5.09
CA LEU A 58 12.61 -13.59 5.18
C LEU A 58 11.77 -13.05 6.34
N VAL A 59 11.01 -13.91 7.05
CA VAL A 59 10.04 -13.45 8.06
C VAL A 59 10.47 -13.81 9.50
N GLY A 60 11.44 -14.70 9.69
CA GLY A 60 11.96 -15.10 11.02
C GLY A 60 13.41 -14.69 11.33
N GLY A 61 14.14 -14.12 10.37
CA GLY A 61 15.59 -13.90 10.46
C GLY A 61 16.03 -12.63 11.21
N ASP A 62 17.34 -12.55 11.48
CA ASP A 62 18.05 -11.35 11.95
C ASP A 62 17.93 -10.21 10.92
N PRO A 63 17.24 -9.09 11.24
CA PRO A 63 17.05 -7.96 10.30
C PRO A 63 18.36 -7.37 9.74
N ALA A 64 19.44 -7.37 10.53
CA ALA A 64 20.73 -6.89 10.07
C ALA A 64 21.37 -7.90 9.10
N GLY A 65 21.19 -9.19 9.38
CA GLY A 65 21.56 -10.29 8.50
C GLY A 65 20.81 -10.25 7.16
N ASP A 66 19.53 -9.86 7.15
CA ASP A 66 18.76 -9.69 5.90
C ASP A 66 19.36 -8.62 4.99
N ILE A 67 19.73 -7.47 5.57
CA ILE A 67 20.43 -6.41 4.84
C ILE A 67 21.81 -6.89 4.36
N ALA A 68 22.57 -7.56 5.21
CA ALA A 68 23.89 -8.06 4.85
C ALA A 68 23.83 -9.07 3.69
N ARG A 69 22.85 -9.99 3.70
CA ARG A 69 22.62 -10.96 2.62
C ARG A 69 22.15 -10.30 1.32
N ALA A 70 21.39 -9.21 1.40
CA ALA A 70 20.90 -8.50 0.24
C ALA A 70 22.00 -7.71 -0.51
N ARG A 71 23.19 -7.53 0.09
CA ARG A 71 24.31 -6.84 -0.54
C ARG A 71 24.84 -7.63 -1.74
N ARG A 72 24.93 -6.98 -2.90
CA ARG A 72 25.59 -7.56 -4.07
C ARG A 72 27.12 -7.61 -3.84
N PRO A 73 27.79 -8.76 -4.09
CA PRO A 73 29.24 -8.84 -4.03
C PRO A 73 29.89 -7.82 -4.98
N GLY A 74 30.88 -7.07 -4.48
CA GLY A 74 31.62 -6.08 -5.29
C GLY A 74 30.90 -4.75 -5.55
N ALA A 75 29.68 -4.54 -5.04
CA ALA A 75 29.03 -3.25 -5.10
C ALA A 75 29.69 -2.28 -4.10
N ALA A 76 30.26 -1.17 -4.59
CA ALA A 76 30.70 -0.08 -3.74
C ALA A 76 29.50 0.50 -2.99
N ARG A 77 29.64 0.76 -1.69
CA ARG A 77 28.63 1.54 -0.94
C ARG A 77 28.51 2.90 -1.62
N ARG A 78 27.30 3.22 -2.09
CA ARG A 78 27.01 4.56 -2.61
C ARG A 78 26.92 5.51 -1.42
N ASP A 79 27.47 6.71 -1.59
CA ASP A 79 27.42 7.74 -0.57
C ASP A 79 25.94 8.10 -0.27
N LEU A 80 25.58 8.06 1.02
CA LEU A 80 24.28 8.43 1.58
C LEU A 80 23.81 9.81 1.09
N SER A 81 24.76 10.69 0.73
CA SER A 81 24.51 12.07 0.32
C SER A 81 24.00 12.24 -1.13
N THR A 82 23.93 11.16 -1.92
CA THR A 82 23.65 11.25 -3.37
C THR A 82 22.58 10.26 -3.86
N GLU A 83 21.49 10.07 -3.09
CA GLU A 83 20.26 9.58 -3.71
C GLU A 83 19.88 10.56 -4.82
N ARG A 84 20.13 10.17 -6.07
CA ARG A 84 19.86 11.00 -7.25
C ARG A 84 18.38 11.37 -7.22
N SER A 85 18.08 12.67 -7.12
CA SER A 85 16.72 13.17 -7.25
C SER A 85 16.22 12.91 -8.67
N TYR A 86 15.05 12.28 -8.79
CA TYR A 86 14.36 12.14 -10.05
C TYR A 86 13.24 13.15 -10.09
N ASP A 87 13.45 14.22 -10.85
CA ASP A 87 12.39 15.17 -11.15
C ASP A 87 11.41 14.55 -12.15
N LEU A 88 10.12 14.88 -12.02
CA LEU A 88 9.10 14.42 -12.97
C LEU A 88 9.40 14.95 -14.38
N PRO A 89 9.44 14.08 -15.41
CA PRO A 89 9.66 14.53 -16.78
C PRO A 89 8.61 15.55 -17.24
N ARG A 90 9.10 16.71 -17.67
CA ARG A 90 8.28 17.82 -18.19
C ARG A 90 7.85 17.55 -19.63
N GLY A 91 6.79 18.24 -20.07
CA GLY A 91 6.25 18.14 -21.44
C GLY A 91 5.23 17.01 -21.60
N ARG A 92 4.72 16.82 -22.82
CA ARG A 92 3.70 15.82 -23.11
C ARG A 92 4.24 14.41 -22.92
N ALA A 93 3.42 13.51 -22.36
CA ALA A 93 3.78 12.13 -22.08
C ALA A 93 4.19 11.37 -23.36
N LEU A 94 3.52 11.61 -24.49
CA LEU A 94 3.87 10.98 -25.76
C LEU A 94 5.26 11.41 -26.26
N ASP A 95 5.64 12.67 -26.08
CA ASP A 95 6.97 13.15 -26.48
C ASP A 95 8.06 12.53 -25.59
N VAL A 96 7.79 12.42 -24.28
CA VAL A 96 8.66 11.73 -23.33
C VAL A 96 8.81 10.25 -23.70
N ILE A 97 7.71 9.57 -24.05
CA ILE A 97 7.74 8.16 -24.48
C ILE A 97 8.60 8.01 -25.73
N ALA A 98 8.36 8.83 -26.76
CA ALA A 98 9.11 8.77 -28.02
C ALA A 98 10.62 8.97 -27.81
N ALA A 99 11.01 9.85 -26.87
CA ALA A 99 12.41 10.13 -26.58
C ALA A 99 13.11 9.06 -25.72
N LEU A 100 12.40 8.50 -24.73
CA LEU A 100 13.01 7.66 -23.70
C LEU A 100 12.84 6.16 -23.93
N GLN A 101 11.78 5.73 -24.63
CA GLN A 101 11.52 4.30 -24.83
C GLN A 101 12.67 3.58 -25.55
N PRO A 102 13.23 4.08 -26.67
CA PRO A 102 14.34 3.40 -27.34
C PRO A 102 15.57 3.24 -26.44
N ARG A 103 15.83 4.21 -25.56
CA ARG A 103 16.93 4.16 -24.60
C ARG A 103 16.67 3.11 -23.53
N ALA A 104 15.46 3.11 -22.96
CA ALA A 104 15.06 2.12 -21.97
C ALA A 104 15.14 0.69 -22.53
N GLU A 105 14.71 0.48 -23.78
CA GLU A 105 14.81 -0.79 -24.50
C GLU A 105 16.28 -1.19 -24.76
N ALA A 106 17.17 -0.22 -24.94
CA ALA A 106 18.62 -0.44 -25.04
C ALA A 106 19.31 -0.66 -23.67
N GLY A 107 18.56 -0.69 -22.56
CA GLY A 107 19.08 -0.96 -21.21
C GLY A 107 19.39 0.29 -20.36
N ASP A 108 19.00 1.48 -20.82
CA ASP A 108 19.08 2.70 -20.01
C ASP A 108 18.03 2.67 -18.89
N ASN A 109 18.47 2.28 -17.69
CA ASN A 109 17.59 2.12 -16.53
C ASN A 109 17.10 3.46 -15.94
N ASP A 110 17.81 4.56 -16.19
CA ASP A 110 17.33 5.90 -15.83
C ASP A 110 16.17 6.29 -16.75
N ALA A 111 16.31 6.06 -18.07
CA ALA A 111 15.24 6.29 -19.03
C ALA A 111 14.00 5.42 -18.72
N ALA A 112 14.20 4.15 -18.37
CA ALA A 112 13.12 3.28 -17.91
C ALA A 112 12.40 3.89 -16.69
N PHE A 113 13.14 4.33 -15.67
CA PHE A 113 12.50 4.89 -14.49
C PHE A 113 11.77 6.22 -14.79
N TYR A 114 12.31 7.08 -15.65
CA TYR A 114 11.62 8.30 -16.08
C TYR A 114 10.32 8.01 -16.86
N LEU A 115 10.30 6.99 -17.73
CA LEU A 115 9.05 6.54 -18.37
C LEU A 115 8.01 6.14 -17.33
N PHE A 116 8.43 5.34 -16.34
CA PHE A 116 7.57 4.95 -15.22
C PHE A 116 6.97 6.17 -14.53
N LEU A 117 7.82 7.10 -14.09
CA LEU A 117 7.39 8.31 -13.37
C LEU A 117 6.41 9.16 -14.19
N LYS A 118 6.65 9.32 -15.49
CA LYS A 118 5.78 10.14 -16.36
C LYS A 118 4.39 9.53 -16.50
N ILE A 119 4.33 8.25 -16.88
CA ILE A 119 3.05 7.56 -17.12
C ILE A 119 2.30 7.39 -15.79
N GLU A 120 3.02 7.09 -14.70
CA GLU A 120 2.44 6.94 -13.37
C GLU A 120 1.87 8.25 -12.84
N GLY A 121 2.58 9.37 -13.03
CA GLY A 121 2.07 10.69 -12.66
C GLY A 121 0.76 11.05 -13.37
N CYS A 122 0.63 10.68 -14.65
CA CYS A 122 -0.63 10.85 -15.39
C CYS A 122 -1.74 9.94 -14.86
N ARG A 123 -1.42 8.68 -14.49
CA ARG A 123 -2.39 7.77 -13.89
C ARG A 123 -2.87 8.27 -12.52
N TYR A 124 -1.95 8.78 -11.70
CA TYR A 124 -2.28 9.34 -10.40
C TYR A 124 -3.28 10.50 -10.54
N GLN A 125 -3.05 11.42 -11.48
CA GLN A 125 -4.01 12.50 -11.79
C GLN A 125 -5.37 11.94 -12.23
N LEU A 126 -5.41 10.90 -13.07
CA LEU A 126 -6.68 10.32 -13.51
C LEU A 126 -7.56 9.86 -12.33
N TYR A 127 -6.96 9.25 -11.30
CA TYR A 127 -7.67 8.68 -10.16
C TYR A 127 -7.78 9.60 -8.94
N HIS A 128 -6.90 10.60 -8.79
CA HIS A 128 -6.78 11.44 -7.60
C HIS A 128 -6.88 12.95 -7.87
N SER A 129 -7.07 13.40 -9.11
CA SER A 129 -7.36 14.81 -9.39
C SER A 129 -8.63 15.23 -8.66
N GLY A 130 -8.47 16.09 -7.65
CA GLY A 130 -9.45 16.43 -6.62
C GLY A 130 -10.62 17.29 -7.06
N ASP A 131 -11.05 17.21 -8.33
CA ASP A 131 -12.36 17.73 -8.69
C ASP A 131 -13.44 16.71 -8.29
N ASN A 132 -13.82 16.77 -7.01
CA ASN A 132 -14.89 15.96 -6.42
C ASN A 132 -16.25 16.23 -7.09
N ASN A 133 -16.37 17.27 -7.92
CA ASN A 133 -17.60 17.64 -8.62
C ASN A 133 -17.68 17.03 -10.03
N ARG A 134 -16.65 16.30 -10.48
CA ARG A 134 -16.65 15.64 -11.80
C ARG A 134 -17.19 14.20 -11.70
N PRO A 135 -18.28 13.87 -12.41
CA PRO A 135 -18.93 12.56 -12.33
C PRO A 135 -17.97 11.43 -12.71
N ALA A 136 -17.90 10.39 -11.87
CA ALA A 136 -17.01 9.24 -12.04
C ALA A 136 -17.08 8.67 -13.47
N PRO A 137 -15.96 8.14 -14.02
CA PRO A 137 -15.96 7.54 -15.35
C PRO A 137 -17.10 6.53 -15.51
N THR A 138 -17.83 6.59 -16.62
CA THR A 138 -18.92 5.65 -16.88
C THR A 138 -18.37 4.41 -17.60
N SER A 139 -18.99 3.27 -17.35
CA SER A 139 -18.69 2.04 -18.10
C SER A 139 -19.07 2.26 -19.58
N GLY A 140 -18.06 2.48 -20.43
CA GLY A 140 -18.21 2.81 -21.86
C GLY A 140 -17.27 3.91 -22.34
N ASP A 141 -16.77 4.76 -21.45
CA ASP A 141 -15.83 5.82 -21.82
C ASP A 141 -14.45 5.24 -22.18
N SER A 142 -13.87 5.67 -23.31
CA SER A 142 -12.48 5.31 -23.62
C SER A 142 -11.54 5.92 -22.57
N VAL A 143 -10.43 5.22 -22.27
CA VAL A 143 -9.38 5.76 -21.37
C VAL A 143 -8.91 7.14 -21.84
N GLU A 144 -8.86 7.36 -23.15
CA GLU A 144 -8.52 8.66 -23.74
C GLU A 144 -9.55 9.75 -23.39
N SER A 145 -10.85 9.49 -23.51
CA SER A 145 -11.89 10.45 -23.11
C SER A 145 -11.84 10.77 -21.61
N GLN A 146 -11.53 9.77 -20.78
CA GLN A 146 -11.38 9.95 -19.33
C GLN A 146 -10.15 10.82 -19.00
N LEU A 147 -9.02 10.59 -19.68
CA LEU A 147 -7.82 11.39 -19.53
C LEU A 147 -8.04 12.83 -19.99
N ILE A 148 -8.66 13.03 -21.16
CA ILE A 148 -8.99 14.37 -21.67
C ILE A 148 -9.83 15.15 -20.66
N ALA A 149 -10.82 14.50 -20.03
CA ALA A 149 -11.72 15.13 -19.09
C ALA A 149 -11.11 15.42 -17.70
N ARG A 150 -10.08 14.69 -17.28
CA ARG A 150 -9.62 14.62 -15.87
C ARG A 150 -8.15 14.92 -15.64
N THR A 151 -7.34 15.07 -16.69
CA THR A 151 -5.89 15.25 -16.58
C THR A 151 -5.38 16.43 -17.40
N SER A 152 -4.19 16.91 -17.06
CA SER A 152 -3.48 17.93 -17.85
C SER A 152 -3.37 17.51 -19.33
N PRO A 153 -3.37 18.45 -20.29
CA PRO A 153 -3.08 18.18 -21.71
C PRO A 153 -1.79 17.37 -21.93
N ASP A 154 -0.83 17.47 -21.01
CA ASP A 154 0.40 16.66 -21.04
C ASP A 154 0.16 15.15 -20.95
N CYS A 155 -1.00 14.71 -20.47
CA CYS A 155 -1.35 13.30 -20.33
C CYS A 155 -2.25 12.77 -21.46
N HIS A 156 -2.67 13.63 -22.39
CA HIS A 156 -3.59 13.24 -23.47
C HIS A 156 -2.90 12.36 -24.52
N GLY A 157 -3.68 11.43 -25.10
CA GLY A 157 -3.22 10.46 -26.10
C GLY A 157 -2.54 9.21 -25.52
N LEU A 158 -2.44 9.07 -24.19
CA LEU A 158 -2.00 7.82 -23.58
C LEU A 158 -3.07 6.73 -23.74
N THR A 159 -2.68 5.56 -24.27
CA THR A 159 -3.55 4.40 -24.45
C THR A 159 -3.55 3.50 -23.21
N PRO A 160 -4.54 2.59 -23.06
CA PRO A 160 -4.52 1.56 -22.03
C PRO A 160 -3.25 0.70 -22.02
N GLU A 161 -2.63 0.52 -23.19
CA GLU A 161 -1.39 -0.24 -23.33
C GLU A 161 -0.20 0.46 -22.67
N HIS A 162 -0.09 1.79 -22.79
CA HIS A 162 0.97 2.53 -22.08
C HIS A 162 0.91 2.30 -20.58
N TYR A 163 -0.28 2.34 -19.98
CA TYR A 163 -0.44 2.06 -18.55
C TYR A 163 -0.16 0.60 -18.19
N ARG A 164 -0.63 -0.35 -19.01
CA ARG A 164 -0.41 -1.78 -18.79
C ARG A 164 1.07 -2.13 -18.83
N ASN A 165 1.81 -1.55 -19.78
CA ASN A 165 3.23 -1.81 -19.96
C ASN A 165 4.10 -1.02 -18.98
N ASN A 166 3.57 0.00 -18.30
CA ASN A 166 4.36 0.91 -17.46
C ASN A 166 5.15 0.21 -16.36
N LEU A 167 4.56 -0.83 -15.75
CA LEU A 167 5.17 -1.58 -14.66
C LEU A 167 6.51 -2.20 -15.07
N ARG A 168 6.67 -2.62 -16.33
CA ARG A 168 7.91 -3.26 -16.81
C ARG A 168 9.12 -2.33 -16.65
N TRP A 169 8.91 -1.02 -16.81
CA TRP A 169 9.96 -0.02 -16.70
C TRP A 169 10.40 0.20 -15.25
N LEU A 170 9.44 0.16 -14.32
CA LEU A 170 9.73 0.16 -12.88
C LEU A 170 10.54 -1.07 -12.48
N GLU A 171 10.12 -2.25 -12.94
CA GLU A 171 10.81 -3.50 -12.62
C GLU A 171 12.22 -3.53 -13.20
N GLN A 172 12.40 -3.17 -14.47
CA GLN A 172 13.71 -3.05 -15.11
C GLN A 172 14.65 -2.13 -14.30
N ALA A 173 14.17 -0.93 -13.96
CA ALA A 173 14.95 0.02 -13.18
C ALA A 173 15.28 -0.51 -11.77
N ALA A 174 14.31 -1.10 -11.07
CA ALA A 174 14.50 -1.64 -9.73
C ALA A 174 15.46 -2.85 -9.71
N ASP A 175 15.36 -3.72 -10.71
CA ASP A 175 16.22 -4.90 -10.90
C ASP A 175 17.67 -4.50 -11.21
N SER A 176 17.88 -3.38 -11.90
CA SER A 176 19.23 -2.84 -12.11
C SER A 176 19.93 -2.43 -10.81
N GLY A 177 19.17 -2.13 -9.75
CA GLY A 177 19.70 -1.60 -8.48
C GLY A 177 19.52 -0.09 -8.32
N LEU A 178 18.65 0.53 -9.11
CA LEU A 178 18.29 1.94 -8.97
C LEU A 178 17.44 2.10 -7.70
N ILE A 179 18.01 2.71 -6.66
CA ILE A 179 17.41 2.82 -5.31
C ILE A 179 16.01 3.44 -5.37
N MET A 180 15.83 4.54 -6.09
CA MET A 180 14.53 5.20 -6.21
C MET A 180 13.46 4.33 -6.89
N ALA A 181 13.83 3.47 -7.83
CA ALA A 181 12.90 2.50 -8.43
C ALA A 181 12.57 1.36 -7.45
N GLN A 182 13.53 0.92 -6.65
CA GLN A 182 13.31 -0.07 -5.59
C GLN A 182 12.32 0.45 -4.53
N LEU A 183 12.50 1.69 -4.09
CA LEU A 183 11.57 2.37 -3.18
C LEU A 183 10.19 2.57 -3.83
N SER A 184 10.16 3.02 -5.09
CA SER A 184 8.90 3.24 -5.82
C SER A 184 8.12 1.95 -6.03
N TYR A 185 8.78 0.83 -6.30
CA TYR A 185 8.13 -0.47 -6.38
C TYR A 185 7.49 -0.85 -5.04
N ALA A 186 8.22 -0.72 -3.93
CA ALA A 186 7.71 -1.07 -2.60
C ALA A 186 6.58 -0.17 -2.10
N GLY A 187 6.56 1.09 -2.55
CA GLY A 187 5.53 2.07 -2.20
C GLY A 187 4.29 2.05 -3.09
N ASN A 188 4.29 1.33 -4.21
CA ASN A 188 3.25 1.45 -5.24
C ASN A 188 2.53 0.12 -5.51
N ALA A 189 1.87 -0.41 -4.49
CA ALA A 189 1.16 -1.69 -4.56
C ALA A 189 0.06 -1.72 -5.62
N GLU A 190 -0.62 -0.59 -5.84
CA GLU A 190 -1.65 -0.47 -6.87
C GLU A 190 -1.05 -0.60 -8.29
N ALA A 191 0.13 -0.01 -8.53
CA ALA A 191 0.82 -0.17 -9.81
C ALA A 191 1.18 -1.63 -10.11
N VAL A 192 1.60 -2.38 -9.08
CA VAL A 192 2.09 -3.74 -9.26
C VAL A 192 0.95 -4.76 -9.27
N VAL A 193 0.09 -4.71 -8.26
CA VAL A 193 -0.94 -5.72 -8.04
C VAL A 193 -2.25 -5.34 -8.72
N GLY A 194 -2.61 -4.06 -8.68
CA GLY A 194 -3.92 -3.55 -9.08
C GLY A 194 -4.70 -2.99 -7.89
N ASN A 195 -5.95 -2.57 -8.12
CA ASN A 195 -6.82 -2.03 -7.08
C ASN A 195 -7.24 -3.09 -6.04
N SER A 196 -7.92 -2.68 -4.97
CA SER A 196 -8.33 -3.56 -3.87
C SER A 196 -9.14 -4.79 -4.32
N SER A 197 -10.01 -4.66 -5.32
CA SER A 197 -10.77 -5.81 -5.85
C SER A 197 -9.83 -6.82 -6.53
N GLN A 198 -8.88 -6.34 -7.32
CA GLN A 198 -7.87 -7.19 -7.97
C GLN A 198 -6.92 -7.85 -6.96
N MET A 199 -6.56 -7.14 -5.88
CA MET A 199 -5.76 -7.69 -4.78
C MET A 199 -6.50 -8.83 -4.07
N LEU A 200 -7.79 -8.66 -3.77
CA LEU A 200 -8.61 -9.69 -3.13
C LEU A 200 -8.84 -10.91 -4.04
N ALA A 201 -9.02 -10.68 -5.34
CA ALA A 201 -9.18 -11.75 -6.31
C ALA A 201 -7.90 -12.56 -6.55
N ASN A 202 -6.72 -11.99 -6.29
CA ASN A 202 -5.42 -12.60 -6.59
C ASN A 202 -4.46 -12.50 -5.38
N PRO A 203 -4.74 -13.19 -4.26
CA PRO A 203 -3.91 -13.12 -3.06
C PRO A 203 -2.46 -13.56 -3.31
N GLU A 204 -2.22 -14.50 -4.23
CA GLU A 204 -0.86 -14.92 -4.57
C GLU A 204 -0.03 -13.83 -5.24
N LYS A 205 -0.67 -12.95 -6.01
CA LYS A 205 -0.01 -11.78 -6.59
C LYS A 205 0.40 -10.78 -5.49
N VAL A 206 -0.42 -10.63 -4.45
CA VAL A 206 -0.10 -9.81 -3.26
C VAL A 206 1.09 -10.42 -2.51
N ILE A 207 1.11 -11.74 -2.30
CA ILE A 207 2.22 -12.43 -1.62
C ILE A 207 3.52 -12.26 -2.42
N ALA A 208 3.48 -12.46 -3.74
CA ALA A 208 4.63 -12.27 -4.62
C ALA A 208 5.13 -10.82 -4.59
N TYR A 209 4.22 -9.84 -4.62
CA TYR A 209 4.53 -8.42 -4.50
C TYR A 209 5.26 -8.12 -3.19
N ARG A 210 4.68 -8.52 -2.05
CA ARG A 210 5.27 -8.29 -0.72
C ARG A 210 6.69 -8.82 -0.62
N ARG A 211 6.92 -10.05 -1.09
CA ARG A 211 8.25 -10.67 -1.12
C ARG A 211 9.24 -9.88 -1.97
N LYS A 212 8.84 -9.48 -3.20
CA LYS A 212 9.70 -8.72 -4.11
C LYS A 212 9.99 -7.31 -3.58
N ALA A 213 8.99 -6.64 -3.02
CA ALA A 213 9.11 -5.33 -2.37
C ALA A 213 10.07 -5.37 -1.17
N MET A 214 9.92 -6.32 -0.25
CA MET A 214 10.86 -6.50 0.88
C MET A 214 12.28 -6.76 0.37
N GLY A 215 12.45 -7.60 -0.65
CA GLY A 215 13.76 -7.85 -1.26
C GLY A 215 14.39 -6.58 -1.85
N TYR A 216 13.61 -5.71 -2.51
CA TYR A 216 14.09 -4.42 -2.99
C TYR A 216 14.47 -3.48 -1.85
N LEU A 217 13.66 -3.39 -0.79
CA LEU A 217 13.96 -2.55 0.36
C LEU A 217 15.24 -2.99 1.08
N HIS A 218 15.45 -4.29 1.28
CA HIS A 218 16.69 -4.79 1.86
C HIS A 218 17.91 -4.49 0.97
N ARG A 219 17.79 -4.63 -0.36
CA ARG A 219 18.86 -4.25 -1.29
C ARG A 219 19.15 -2.75 -1.26
N ALA A 220 18.13 -1.92 -1.21
CA ALA A 220 18.29 -0.47 -1.13
C ALA A 220 18.99 -0.08 0.19
N ALA A 221 18.54 -0.64 1.32
CA ALA A 221 19.18 -0.43 2.63
C ALA A 221 20.63 -0.94 2.67
N ALA A 222 20.93 -2.07 2.03
CA ALA A 222 22.29 -2.62 1.94
C ALA A 222 23.26 -1.72 1.17
N ASN A 223 22.72 -0.85 0.32
CA ASN A 223 23.43 0.19 -0.43
C ASN A 223 23.37 1.57 0.23
N GLY A 224 22.93 1.66 1.50
CA GLY A 224 22.89 2.89 2.28
C GLY A 224 21.58 3.68 2.21
N SER A 225 20.54 3.21 1.51
CA SER A 225 19.32 4.02 1.40
C SER A 225 18.63 4.20 2.75
N VAL A 226 18.59 5.44 3.22
CA VAL A 226 17.87 5.82 4.45
C VAL A 226 16.36 5.77 4.21
N GLY A 227 15.90 6.11 3.00
CA GLY A 227 14.51 5.91 2.60
C GLY A 227 14.09 4.44 2.66
N ALA A 228 15.00 3.49 2.41
CA ALA A 228 14.68 2.07 2.54
C ALA A 228 14.55 1.63 4.01
N LEU A 229 15.39 2.15 4.91
CA LEU A 229 15.21 1.95 6.35
C LEU A 229 13.85 2.47 6.82
N HIS A 230 13.44 3.64 6.32
CA HIS A 230 12.13 4.20 6.59
C HIS A 230 11.01 3.26 6.17
N SER A 231 11.01 2.83 4.90
CA SER A 231 9.98 1.95 4.36
C SER A 231 9.95 0.58 5.03
N LEU A 232 11.10 0.04 5.46
CA LEU A 232 11.15 -1.20 6.26
C LEU A 232 10.54 -1.01 7.65
N GLY A 233 10.80 0.13 8.30
CA GLY A 233 10.16 0.50 9.55
C GLY A 233 8.63 0.53 9.43
N ASP A 234 8.12 1.22 8.41
CA ASP A 234 6.68 1.31 8.13
C ASP A 234 6.06 -0.05 7.76
N ALA A 235 6.79 -0.87 6.98
CA ALA A 235 6.35 -2.20 6.61
C ALA A 235 6.02 -3.07 7.83
N TYR A 236 6.89 -3.06 8.84
CA TYR A 236 6.68 -3.79 10.09
C TYR A 236 5.76 -3.05 11.07
N HIS A 237 5.69 -1.71 11.04
CA HIS A 237 4.80 -0.97 11.93
C HIS A 237 3.33 -1.16 11.56
N TYR A 238 3.01 -1.00 10.28
CA TYR A 238 1.64 -1.08 9.77
C TYR A 238 1.25 -2.49 9.34
N GLY A 239 2.22 -3.39 9.16
CA GLY A 239 1.96 -4.75 8.69
C GLY A 239 1.61 -4.83 7.21
N VAL A 240 2.07 -3.85 6.40
CA VAL A 240 1.64 -3.69 4.99
C VAL A 240 2.37 -4.63 4.03
N LEU A 241 3.67 -4.85 4.24
CA LEU A 241 4.52 -5.75 3.43
C LEU A 241 5.00 -6.99 4.20
N ALA A 242 5.04 -6.92 5.52
CA ALA A 242 5.41 -8.00 6.42
C ALA A 242 4.39 -8.06 7.57
N PRO A 243 4.32 -9.15 8.36
CA PRO A 243 3.54 -9.16 9.58
C PRO A 243 3.95 -8.02 10.51
N ARG A 244 2.99 -7.45 11.24
CA ARG A 244 3.27 -6.36 12.19
C ARG A 244 4.26 -6.82 13.26
N ASP A 245 5.33 -6.07 13.44
CA ASP A 245 6.39 -6.31 14.42
C ASP A 245 6.92 -4.97 14.97
N PRO A 246 6.41 -4.50 16.13
CA PRO A 246 6.82 -3.23 16.71
C PRO A 246 8.32 -3.16 17.06
N ALA A 247 8.95 -4.29 17.39
CA ALA A 247 10.37 -4.33 17.76
C ALA A 247 11.25 -4.14 16.51
N ARG A 248 10.93 -4.82 15.40
CA ARG A 248 11.61 -4.58 14.11
C ARG A 248 11.36 -3.17 13.60
N ALA A 249 10.12 -2.68 13.67
CA ALA A 249 9.81 -1.30 13.29
C ALA A 249 10.67 -0.29 14.05
N TYR A 250 10.80 -0.46 15.37
CA TYR A 250 11.69 0.36 16.20
C TYR A 250 13.16 0.23 15.78
N ALA A 251 13.66 -0.99 15.55
CA ALA A 251 15.04 -1.22 15.16
C ALA A 251 15.40 -0.50 13.84
N TYR A 252 14.54 -0.56 12.83
CA TYR A 252 14.73 0.19 11.58
C TYR A 252 14.68 1.71 11.79
N ALA A 253 13.72 2.22 12.56
CA ALA A 253 13.63 3.65 12.89
C ALA A 253 14.84 4.13 13.71
N TYR A 254 15.45 3.26 14.51
CA TYR A 254 16.67 3.56 15.26
C TYR A 254 17.87 3.69 14.33
N ALA A 255 18.07 2.74 13.42
CA ALA A 255 19.09 2.86 12.36
C ALA A 255 18.87 4.12 11.51
N GLU A 256 17.60 4.36 11.16
CA GLU A 256 16.98 5.64 10.82
C GLU A 256 17.68 6.86 11.41
N SER A 257 17.44 7.02 12.70
CA SER A 257 17.89 8.17 13.48
C SER A 257 19.39 8.32 13.57
N LEU A 258 20.16 7.24 13.42
CA LEU A 258 21.62 7.29 13.42
C LEU A 258 22.15 7.80 12.08
N ALA A 259 21.50 7.45 10.97
CA ALA A 259 21.88 7.89 9.63
C ALA A 259 21.41 9.32 9.33
N LEU A 260 20.16 9.66 9.68
CA LEU A 260 19.57 10.98 9.49
C LEU A 260 18.76 11.41 10.74
N PRO A 261 19.40 12.06 11.73
CA PRO A 261 18.78 12.39 13.01
C PRO A 261 17.48 13.19 12.91
N GLN A 262 17.35 14.07 11.92
CA GLN A 262 16.19 14.93 11.73
C GLN A 262 14.88 14.17 11.37
N TYR A 263 14.97 12.96 10.80
CA TYR A 263 13.79 12.19 10.34
C TYR A 263 13.43 10.99 11.25
N GLY A 264 14.38 10.49 12.05
CA GLY A 264 14.16 9.28 12.86
C GLY A 264 13.49 9.52 14.22
N GLN A 265 13.70 10.68 14.85
CA GLN A 265 13.33 10.89 16.26
C GLN A 265 11.81 10.82 16.54
N PHE A 266 10.99 11.36 15.65
CA PHE A 266 9.53 11.34 15.84
C PHE A 266 8.96 9.91 15.83
N ARG A 267 9.40 9.06 14.89
CA ARG A 267 8.91 7.68 14.79
C ARG A 267 9.42 6.80 15.92
N LEU A 268 10.66 6.99 16.36
CA LEU A 268 11.21 6.30 17.53
C LEU A 268 10.33 6.44 18.76
N GLY A 269 9.87 7.66 19.05
CA GLY A 269 8.96 7.90 20.18
C GLY A 269 7.63 7.15 20.05
N ASN A 270 7.08 7.03 18.84
CA ASN A 270 5.82 6.33 18.61
C ASN A 270 5.97 4.80 18.67
N TYR A 271 7.08 4.26 18.18
CA TYR A 271 7.33 2.82 18.20
C TYR A 271 7.74 2.35 19.61
N ALA A 272 8.52 3.16 20.34
CA ALA A 272 8.94 2.85 21.72
C ALA A 272 7.75 2.65 22.67
N LYS A 273 6.64 3.39 22.47
CA LYS A 273 5.42 3.27 23.29
C LYS A 273 4.78 1.87 23.25
N GLN A 274 5.14 1.04 22.26
CA GLN A 274 4.61 -0.30 22.07
C GLN A 274 5.52 -1.40 22.64
N LEU A 275 6.65 -1.03 23.25
CA LEU A 275 7.67 -1.94 23.72
C LEU A 275 7.87 -1.81 25.23
N ASP A 276 8.06 -2.94 25.90
CA ASP A 276 8.57 -2.94 27.27
C ASP A 276 10.09 -2.62 27.29
N PRO A 277 10.68 -2.32 28.47
CA PRO A 277 12.09 -1.94 28.57
C PRO A 277 13.07 -2.97 28.01
N SER A 278 12.78 -4.27 28.14
CA SER A 278 13.65 -5.34 27.64
C SER A 278 13.58 -5.44 26.11
N GLN A 279 12.38 -5.34 25.55
CA GLN A 279 12.16 -5.31 24.10
C GLN A 279 12.80 -4.08 23.48
N LEU A 280 12.69 -2.92 24.14
CA LEU A 280 13.31 -1.67 23.70
C LEU A 280 14.84 -1.78 23.67
N ALA A 281 15.45 -2.38 24.70
CA ALA A 281 16.90 -2.59 24.75
C ALA A 281 17.37 -3.52 23.62
N ALA A 282 16.67 -4.64 23.40
CA ALA A 282 16.98 -5.58 22.32
C ALA A 282 16.80 -4.94 20.93
N ALA A 283 15.71 -4.21 20.71
CA ALA A 283 15.43 -3.52 19.45
C ALA A 283 16.45 -2.39 19.19
N THR A 284 16.92 -1.70 20.23
CA THR A 284 18.00 -0.72 20.14
C THR A 284 19.31 -1.36 19.68
N GLN A 285 19.68 -2.50 20.28
CA GLN A 285 20.86 -3.25 19.86
C GLN A 285 20.72 -3.72 18.40
N GLN A 286 19.53 -4.19 18.02
CA GLN A 286 19.24 -4.56 16.64
C GLN A 286 19.39 -3.37 15.68
N GLY A 287 18.87 -2.21 16.05
CA GLY A 287 18.99 -0.99 15.24
C GLY A 287 20.44 -0.57 15.00
N ARG A 288 21.33 -0.74 15.98
CA ARG A 288 22.78 -0.51 15.78
C ARG A 288 23.36 -1.46 14.73
N ARG A 289 23.01 -2.75 14.79
CA ARG A 289 23.46 -3.74 13.80
C ARG A 289 22.93 -3.44 12.40
N ILE A 290 21.67 -3.01 12.30
CA ILE A 290 21.07 -2.56 11.04
C ILE A 290 21.84 -1.36 10.49
N TYR A 291 22.15 -0.36 11.33
CA TYR A 291 22.93 0.80 10.93
C TYR A 291 24.33 0.43 10.43
N ASP A 292 25.03 -0.46 11.14
CA ASP A 292 26.34 -0.98 10.72
C ASP A 292 26.27 -1.73 9.37
N ALA A 293 25.19 -2.47 9.14
CA ALA A 293 24.97 -3.20 7.89
C ALA A 293 24.57 -2.28 6.73
N CYS A 294 23.80 -1.22 6.99
CA CYS A 294 23.31 -0.29 5.97
C CYS A 294 24.32 0.80 5.63
N CYS A 295 24.69 1.60 6.63
CA CYS A 295 25.01 3.00 6.40
C CYS A 295 26.38 3.44 6.95
N LYS A 296 27.07 2.55 7.67
CA LYS A 296 28.46 2.71 8.10
C LYS A 296 29.35 1.85 7.21
#